data_AF-A0A2M7TUS4-F1
#
_entry.id   AF-A0A2M7TUS4-F1
#
_cell.length_a   1.000
_cell.length_b   1.000
_cell.length_c   1.000
_cell.angle_alpha   90.00
_cell.angle_beta   90.00
_cell.angle_gamma   90.00
#
_symmetry.space_group_name_H-M   'P 1'
#
loop_
_entity.id
_entity.type
_entity.pdbx_description
1 polymer ?
#
loop_
_entity_poly.entity_id
_entity_poly.type
_entity_poly.pdbx_seq_one_letter_code
_entity_poly.pdbx_strand_id
1 'polypeptide(L)'
;ITSTYYTEAYPEYIQAFNDSDYPAQYINEKWIKSQPDSFYEAVTQTPDDYLFERDLSRRTADTETDPHRHHPIFPHEIAAGKTGLSKSYYEGFGFMPWLDEITLKLAATIAKEEKLGQDDTPDLLIVSLSAHDVIFHCTGPESHEEAEVEMTLDNYLAQFMTALETNVPKQDILYVLVADHGGMSLPEYLQEKGIDAHRRGVQAKIFRDSLKTAILNKCQTSDSLFLA
;
A
#
# COMPACT_ATOMS: atom_id res chain seq x y z
N ILE A 1 -9.34 -5.04 9.44
CA ILE A 1 -10.11 -6.25 9.84
C ILE A 1 -10.29 -6.19 11.36
N THR A 2 -11.52 -6.21 11.88
CA THR A 2 -11.78 -6.39 13.32
C THR A 2 -12.04 -7.87 13.62
N SER A 3 -12.16 -8.23 14.90
CA SER A 3 -12.57 -9.56 15.32
C SER A 3 -13.47 -9.49 16.56
N THR A 4 -14.10 -10.60 16.90
CA THR A 4 -14.91 -10.75 18.12
C THR A 4 -14.12 -10.55 19.42
N TYR A 5 -12.78 -10.45 19.34
CA TYR A 5 -11.97 -9.98 20.45
C TYR A 5 -12.26 -8.51 20.81
N TYR A 6 -12.55 -7.65 19.83
CA TYR A 6 -12.76 -6.21 20.04
C TYR A 6 -14.23 -5.83 20.07
N THR A 7 -15.05 -6.39 19.18
CA THR A 7 -16.49 -6.10 19.12
C THR A 7 -17.26 -7.27 18.50
N GLU A 8 -18.49 -7.49 18.96
CA GLU A 8 -19.40 -8.49 18.38
C GLU A 8 -19.95 -8.05 17.03
N ALA A 9 -20.11 -6.74 16.81
CA ALA A 9 -20.64 -6.16 15.57
C ALA A 9 -19.97 -4.83 15.22
N TYR A 10 -19.96 -4.48 13.93
CA TYR A 10 -19.48 -3.18 13.49
C TYR A 10 -20.44 -2.06 13.93
N PRO A 11 -19.92 -0.90 14.38
CA PRO A 11 -20.72 0.31 14.52
C PRO A 11 -21.42 0.70 13.21
N GLU A 12 -22.57 1.37 13.30
CA GLU A 12 -23.38 1.74 12.13
C GLU A 12 -22.60 2.59 11.12
N TYR A 13 -21.75 3.51 11.58
CA TYR A 13 -20.96 4.36 10.70
C TYR A 13 -19.86 3.57 9.94
N ILE A 14 -19.35 2.48 10.51
CA ILE A 14 -18.42 1.56 9.82
C ILE A 14 -19.18 0.75 8.76
N GLN A 15 -20.40 0.30 9.08
CA GLN A 15 -21.25 -0.38 8.10
C GLN A 15 -21.57 0.55 6.94
N ALA A 16 -21.99 1.78 7.21
CA ALA A 16 -22.26 2.79 6.18
C ALA A 16 -21.02 3.13 5.34
N PHE A 17 -19.83 3.17 5.95
CA PHE A 17 -18.58 3.36 5.20
C PHE A 17 -18.32 2.18 4.26
N ASN A 18 -18.48 0.94 4.72
CA ASN A 18 -18.32 -0.25 3.87
C ASN A 18 -19.35 -0.29 2.74
N ASP A 19 -20.61 0.02 3.04
CA ASP A 19 -21.73 0.01 2.08
C ASP A 19 -21.62 1.11 1.02
N SER A 20 -20.74 2.11 1.23
CA SER A 20 -20.47 3.15 0.23
C SER A 20 -19.64 2.63 -0.96
N ASP A 21 -19.06 1.44 -0.86
CA ASP A 21 -18.22 0.81 -1.88
C ASP A 21 -17.18 1.78 -2.45
N TYR A 22 -16.46 2.52 -1.59
CA TYR A 22 -15.42 3.50 -2.03
C TYR A 22 -14.49 2.97 -3.12
N PRO A 23 -13.98 1.72 -3.07
CA PRO A 23 -13.16 1.19 -4.15
C PRO A 23 -13.85 1.25 -5.52
N ALA A 24 -15.18 1.05 -5.59
CA ALA A 24 -15.93 1.09 -6.84
C ALA A 24 -15.82 2.42 -7.59
N GLN A 25 -15.54 3.51 -6.89
CA GLN A 25 -15.37 4.84 -7.47
C GLN A 25 -14.13 4.93 -8.37
N TYR A 26 -13.16 4.02 -8.18
CA TYR A 26 -11.93 3.96 -8.95
C TYR A 26 -11.99 2.93 -10.09
N ILE A 27 -13.17 2.40 -10.40
CA ILE A 27 -13.34 1.54 -11.57
C ILE A 27 -13.12 2.40 -12.83
N ASN A 28 -12.17 1.98 -13.67
CA ASN A 28 -11.68 2.69 -14.85
C ASN A 28 -10.88 3.98 -14.57
N GLU A 29 -10.66 4.32 -13.31
CA GLU A 29 -9.72 5.39 -12.98
C GLU A 29 -8.30 4.97 -13.31
N LYS A 30 -7.47 5.99 -13.59
CA LYS A 30 -6.07 5.80 -13.92
C LYS A 30 -5.21 6.55 -12.92
N TRP A 31 -4.20 5.88 -12.41
CA TRP A 31 -3.12 6.54 -11.71
C TRP A 31 -2.16 7.09 -12.76
N ILE A 32 -2.00 8.42 -12.75
CA ILE A 32 -1.21 9.18 -13.70
C ILE A 32 -0.15 9.99 -12.95
N LYS A 33 0.94 10.33 -13.64
CA LYS A 33 1.94 11.28 -13.14
C LYS A 33 1.32 12.64 -12.87
N SER A 34 1.56 13.19 -11.69
CA SER A 34 1.15 14.54 -11.30
C SER A 34 2.06 15.64 -11.86
N GLN A 35 3.28 15.29 -12.28
CA GLN A 35 4.29 16.20 -12.84
C GLN A 35 4.62 15.88 -14.31
N PRO A 36 5.27 16.78 -15.06
CA PRO A 36 5.79 16.45 -16.40
C PRO A 36 6.92 15.41 -16.33
N ASP A 37 7.13 14.63 -17.39
CA ASP A 37 8.16 13.56 -17.43
C ASP A 37 9.56 14.05 -17.04
N SER A 38 9.92 15.28 -17.41
CA SER A 38 11.21 15.91 -17.05
C SER A 38 11.44 16.03 -15.54
N PHE A 39 10.38 16.05 -14.73
CA PHE A 39 10.50 16.01 -13.28
C PHE A 39 10.98 14.63 -12.83
N TYR A 40 10.31 13.57 -13.26
CA TYR A 40 10.68 12.19 -12.89
C TYR A 40 12.08 11.88 -13.37
N GLU A 41 12.40 12.17 -14.63
CA GLU A 41 13.76 12.01 -15.19
C GLU A 41 14.86 12.71 -14.36
N ALA A 42 14.52 13.75 -13.60
CA ALA A 42 15.46 14.49 -12.76
C ALA A 42 15.57 13.96 -11.32
N VAL A 43 14.55 13.26 -10.81
CA VAL A 43 14.50 12.81 -9.39
C VAL A 43 14.62 11.30 -9.24
N THR A 44 14.40 10.54 -10.30
CA THR A 44 14.48 9.07 -10.32
C THR A 44 15.84 8.60 -10.86
N GLN A 45 16.11 7.31 -10.73
CA GLN A 45 17.38 6.72 -11.18
C GLN A 45 17.17 5.61 -12.23
N THR A 46 15.93 5.20 -12.47
CA THR A 46 15.51 4.27 -13.53
C THR A 46 14.52 4.97 -14.47
N PRO A 47 14.47 4.57 -15.76
CA PRO A 47 13.43 5.05 -16.67
C PRO A 47 12.05 4.48 -16.26
N ASP A 48 10.98 5.11 -16.74
CA ASP A 48 9.59 4.61 -16.55
C ASP A 48 9.43 3.14 -16.98
N ASP A 49 10.02 2.77 -18.12
CA ASP A 49 10.00 1.39 -18.62
C ASP A 49 11.25 0.63 -18.13
N TYR A 50 11.40 0.47 -16.82
CA TYR A 50 12.51 -0.30 -16.27
C TYR A 50 12.17 -1.80 -16.17
N LEU A 51 12.93 -2.60 -16.92
CA LEU A 51 12.67 -4.03 -17.15
C LEU A 51 12.46 -4.87 -15.88
N PHE A 52 13.06 -4.48 -14.76
CA PHE A 52 13.09 -5.28 -13.53
C PHE A 52 12.06 -4.89 -12.47
N GLU A 53 11.30 -3.83 -12.72
CA GLU A 53 10.14 -3.44 -11.89
C GLU A 53 9.00 -4.43 -12.11
N ARG A 54 7.89 -4.33 -11.37
CA ARG A 54 6.69 -5.17 -11.59
C ARG A 54 5.59 -4.32 -12.22
N ASP A 55 4.85 -4.89 -13.18
CA ASP A 55 3.73 -4.22 -13.85
C ASP A 55 2.53 -4.22 -12.90
N LEU A 56 2.20 -3.04 -12.37
CA LEU A 56 1.08 -2.83 -11.44
C LEU A 56 -0.28 -2.96 -12.14
N SER A 57 -0.35 -2.68 -13.45
CA SER A 57 -1.60 -2.64 -14.22
C SER A 57 -2.17 -4.02 -14.56
N ARG A 58 -1.34 -5.09 -14.51
CA ARG A 58 -1.69 -6.42 -15.04
C ARG A 58 -1.76 -7.56 -14.05
N ARG A 59 -1.84 -7.31 -12.74
CA ARG A 59 -2.17 -8.36 -11.76
C ARG A 59 -3.66 -8.77 -11.80
N THR A 60 -4.11 -9.23 -12.96
CA THR A 60 -5.18 -10.24 -13.03
C THR A 60 -4.48 -11.60 -13.08
N ALA A 61 -4.96 -12.55 -12.29
CA ALA A 61 -4.31 -13.82 -11.95
C ALA A 61 -3.92 -14.77 -13.12
N ASP A 62 -4.01 -14.35 -14.38
CA ASP A 62 -3.90 -15.24 -15.56
C ASP A 62 -2.89 -14.80 -16.63
N THR A 63 -2.05 -13.77 -16.42
CA THR A 63 -1.15 -13.27 -17.50
C THR A 63 0.36 -13.24 -17.22
N GLU A 64 0.86 -13.84 -16.13
CA GLU A 64 2.31 -13.99 -15.84
C GLU A 64 3.01 -15.03 -16.76
N THR A 65 2.78 -15.03 -18.09
CA THR A 65 3.44 -15.99 -19.00
C THR A 65 4.23 -15.38 -20.14
N ASP A 66 4.24 -14.06 -20.32
CA ASP A 66 5.09 -13.41 -21.31
C ASP A 66 6.05 -12.38 -20.68
N PRO A 67 7.28 -12.78 -20.32
CA PRO A 67 8.30 -11.86 -19.78
C PRO A 67 8.76 -10.80 -20.79
N HIS A 68 8.30 -10.85 -22.06
CA HIS A 68 8.59 -9.83 -23.08
C HIS A 68 7.48 -8.79 -23.25
N ARG A 69 6.42 -8.84 -22.43
CA ARG A 69 5.27 -7.90 -22.46
C ARG A 69 5.15 -7.05 -21.20
N HIS A 70 6.26 -6.92 -20.48
CA HIS A 70 6.39 -6.21 -19.24
C HIS A 70 6.76 -4.75 -19.51
N HIS A 71 5.79 -3.84 -19.34
CA HIS A 71 6.00 -2.41 -19.47
C HIS A 71 5.37 -1.74 -18.24
N PRO A 72 6.13 -1.58 -17.15
CA PRO A 72 5.65 -0.94 -15.91
C PRO A 72 5.61 0.58 -16.09
N ILE A 73 4.91 1.04 -17.14
CA ILE A 73 4.86 2.45 -17.51
C ILE A 73 3.56 3.08 -17.05
N PHE A 74 3.61 4.36 -16.73
CA PHE A 74 2.38 5.13 -16.55
C PHE A 74 1.61 5.26 -17.88
N PRO A 75 0.27 5.36 -17.85
CA PRO A 75 -0.59 5.34 -16.66
C PRO A 75 -0.95 3.92 -16.19
N HIS A 76 -1.11 3.75 -14.87
CA HIS A 76 -1.55 2.50 -14.27
C HIS A 76 -3.07 2.48 -14.09
N GLU A 77 -3.70 1.34 -14.37
CA GLU A 77 -5.12 1.12 -14.14
C GLU A 77 -5.35 -0.27 -13.55
N ILE A 78 -6.38 -0.42 -12.73
CA ILE A 78 -6.77 -1.75 -12.26
C ILE A 78 -7.44 -2.46 -13.42
N ALA A 79 -6.88 -3.58 -13.86
CA ALA A 79 -7.52 -4.45 -14.84
C ALA A 79 -8.85 -4.98 -14.26
N ALA A 80 -9.94 -4.26 -14.54
CA ALA A 80 -11.27 -4.68 -14.17
C ALA A 80 -11.62 -5.91 -15.00
N GLY A 81 -11.76 -7.07 -14.34
CA GLY A 81 -12.46 -8.20 -14.94
C GLY A 81 -13.82 -7.73 -15.47
N LYS A 82 -14.39 -8.44 -16.45
CA LYS A 82 -15.57 -8.05 -17.24
C LYS A 82 -16.85 -7.61 -16.46
N THR A 83 -16.86 -7.59 -15.12
CA THR A 83 -18.05 -7.47 -14.27
C THR A 83 -17.92 -6.58 -13.01
N GLY A 84 -16.91 -5.71 -12.88
CA GLY A 84 -16.82 -4.77 -11.73
C GLY A 84 -16.00 -5.29 -10.53
N LEU A 85 -16.48 -5.05 -9.28
CA LEU A 85 -15.86 -5.36 -7.96
C LEU A 85 -15.58 -6.86 -7.72
N SER A 86 -14.75 -7.45 -8.56
CA SER A 86 -14.32 -8.85 -8.49
C SER A 86 -13.17 -9.03 -7.49
N LYS A 87 -12.88 -10.28 -7.11
CA LYS A 87 -11.70 -10.60 -6.29
C LYS A 87 -10.41 -10.03 -6.90
N SER A 88 -10.23 -10.18 -8.22
CA SER A 88 -9.08 -9.64 -8.93
C SER A 88 -9.05 -8.11 -8.95
N TYR A 89 -10.21 -7.45 -8.96
CA TYR A 89 -10.29 -6.00 -8.84
C TYR A 89 -9.74 -5.55 -7.48
N TYR A 90 -10.21 -6.15 -6.39
CA TYR A 90 -9.72 -5.82 -5.04
C TYR A 90 -8.24 -6.17 -4.83
N GLU A 91 -7.78 -7.29 -5.42
CA GLU A 91 -6.35 -7.63 -5.44
C GLU A 91 -5.54 -6.55 -6.17
N GLY A 92 -5.98 -6.09 -7.34
CA GLY A 92 -5.33 -5.00 -8.07
C GLY A 92 -5.42 -3.65 -7.35
N PHE A 93 -6.55 -3.36 -6.71
CA PHE A 93 -6.76 -2.14 -5.91
C PHE A 93 -5.74 -2.02 -4.77
N GLY A 94 -5.33 -3.15 -4.19
CA GLY A 94 -4.28 -3.19 -3.17
C GLY A 94 -2.90 -2.71 -3.64
N PHE A 95 -2.67 -2.59 -4.96
CA PHE A 95 -1.44 -2.08 -5.56
C PHE A 95 -1.53 -0.61 -5.99
N MET A 96 -2.65 0.07 -5.69
CA MET A 96 -2.89 1.45 -6.11
C MET A 96 -2.79 2.42 -4.92
N PRO A 97 -2.38 3.68 -5.13
CA PRO A 97 -2.27 4.68 -4.05
C PRO A 97 -3.62 4.96 -3.37
N TRP A 98 -4.74 4.74 -4.07
CA TRP A 98 -6.10 4.95 -3.56
C TRP A 98 -6.43 4.12 -2.31
N LEU A 99 -5.69 3.04 -2.04
CA LEU A 99 -5.81 2.28 -0.80
C LEU A 99 -5.53 3.16 0.43
N ASP A 100 -4.50 4.00 0.39
CA ASP A 100 -4.16 4.88 1.49
C ASP A 100 -5.16 6.04 1.60
N GLU A 101 -5.70 6.52 0.47
CA GLU A 101 -6.77 7.52 0.47
C GLU A 101 -7.99 7.02 1.26
N ILE A 102 -8.49 5.83 0.93
CA ILE A 102 -9.66 5.23 1.59
C ILE A 102 -9.36 4.97 3.06
N THR A 103 -8.15 4.52 3.38
CA THR A 103 -7.71 4.28 4.76
C THR A 103 -7.77 5.57 5.59
N LEU A 104 -7.26 6.69 5.05
CA LEU A 104 -7.32 7.99 5.70
C LEU A 104 -8.74 8.55 5.79
N LYS A 105 -9.59 8.36 4.77
CA LYS A 105 -11.02 8.73 4.84
C LYS A 105 -11.76 7.96 5.94
N LEU A 106 -11.48 6.66 6.09
CA LEU A 106 -12.05 5.86 7.17
C LEU A 106 -11.56 6.35 8.53
N ALA A 107 -10.26 6.62 8.67
CA ALA A 107 -9.68 7.14 9.91
C ALA A 107 -10.30 8.49 10.31
N ALA A 108 -10.50 9.41 9.35
CA ALA A 108 -11.16 10.69 9.61
C ALA A 108 -12.64 10.50 10.00
N THR A 109 -13.32 9.53 9.39
CA THR A 109 -14.69 9.16 9.74
C THR A 109 -14.75 8.64 11.17
N ILE A 110 -13.85 7.73 11.56
CA ILE A 110 -13.74 7.23 12.94
C ILE A 110 -13.50 8.38 13.91
N ALA A 111 -12.53 9.26 13.63
CA ALA A 111 -12.21 10.39 14.49
C ALA A 111 -13.43 11.30 14.71
N LYS A 112 -14.21 11.56 13.66
CA LYS A 112 -15.43 12.36 13.72
C LYS A 112 -16.54 11.69 14.53
N GLU A 113 -16.86 10.42 14.22
CA GLU A 113 -18.01 9.73 14.81
C GLU A 113 -17.76 9.33 16.27
N GLU A 114 -16.52 8.96 16.61
CA GLU A 114 -16.09 8.68 18.00
C GLU A 114 -15.69 9.95 18.77
N LYS A 115 -15.75 11.13 18.11
CA LYS A 115 -15.45 12.45 18.69
C LYS A 115 -14.06 12.56 19.32
N LEU A 116 -13.07 11.92 18.70
CA LEU A 116 -11.71 11.90 19.20
C LEU A 116 -11.15 13.34 19.30
N GLY A 117 -10.58 13.69 20.44
CA GLY A 117 -9.99 15.01 20.71
C GLY A 117 -11.01 16.14 20.88
N GLN A 118 -12.30 15.83 21.08
CA GLN A 118 -13.35 16.84 21.29
C GLN A 118 -13.75 17.01 22.78
N ASP A 119 -12.98 16.41 23.69
CA ASP A 119 -13.08 16.64 25.13
C ASP A 119 -11.69 16.79 25.79
N ASP A 120 -11.63 16.89 27.11
CA ASP A 120 -10.40 17.15 27.86
C ASP A 120 -9.49 15.91 28.03
N THR A 121 -9.93 14.73 27.56
CA THR A 121 -9.20 13.46 27.66
C THR A 121 -8.45 13.20 26.36
N PRO A 122 -7.12 13.01 26.38
CA PRO A 122 -6.38 12.70 25.17
C PRO A 122 -6.76 11.33 24.59
N ASP A 123 -7.09 11.32 23.30
CA ASP A 123 -7.30 10.10 22.51
C ASP A 123 -6.06 9.73 21.68
N LEU A 124 -5.99 8.47 21.25
CA LEU A 124 -4.94 7.97 20.37
C LEU A 124 -5.55 7.29 19.15
N LEU A 125 -5.27 7.83 17.97
CA LEU A 125 -5.61 7.24 16.68
C LEU A 125 -4.31 6.77 15.99
N ILE A 126 -4.24 5.47 15.67
CA ILE A 126 -3.13 4.88 14.94
C ILE A 126 -3.64 4.43 13.58
N VAL A 127 -2.99 4.91 12.51
CA VAL A 127 -3.34 4.61 11.12
C VAL A 127 -2.10 4.06 10.43
N SER A 128 -2.24 2.91 9.78
CA SER A 128 -1.17 2.28 8.98
C SER A 128 -1.49 2.47 7.51
N LEU A 129 -0.57 3.06 6.76
CA LEU A 129 -0.68 3.28 5.33
C LEU A 129 0.19 2.24 4.63
N SER A 130 -0.40 1.49 3.70
CA SER A 130 0.19 0.26 3.14
C SER A 130 0.42 0.32 1.64
N ALA A 131 -0.19 1.29 0.93
CA ALA A 131 -0.05 1.36 -0.52
C ALA A 131 1.41 1.62 -0.92
N HIS A 132 2.10 2.49 -0.18
CA HIS A 132 3.52 2.78 -0.37
C HIS A 132 4.39 1.52 -0.31
N ASP A 133 4.27 0.69 0.73
CA ASP A 133 5.05 -0.55 0.86
C ASP A 133 4.81 -1.51 -0.31
N VAL A 134 3.53 -1.68 -0.69
CA VAL A 134 3.16 -2.59 -1.78
C VAL A 134 3.69 -2.12 -3.13
N ILE A 135 3.63 -0.81 -3.40
CA ILE A 135 4.18 -0.18 -4.61
C ILE A 135 5.71 -0.29 -4.60
N PHE A 136 6.36 0.08 -3.50
CA PHE A 136 7.81 -0.04 -3.30
C PHE A 136 8.30 -1.47 -3.56
N HIS A 137 7.60 -2.48 -3.02
CA HIS A 137 7.96 -3.89 -3.24
C HIS A 137 7.84 -4.35 -4.70
N CYS A 138 7.10 -3.60 -5.52
CA CYS A 138 6.93 -3.87 -6.94
C CYS A 138 7.97 -3.13 -7.79
N THR A 139 8.26 -1.87 -7.51
CA THR A 139 9.02 -1.00 -8.41
C THR A 139 10.37 -0.55 -7.85
N GLY A 140 10.48 -0.44 -6.52
CA GLY A 140 11.70 -0.02 -5.84
C GLY A 140 11.88 1.50 -5.76
N PRO A 141 12.84 1.96 -4.93
CA PRO A 141 13.02 3.37 -4.58
C PRO A 141 13.43 4.26 -5.75
N GLU A 142 13.99 3.66 -6.80
CA GLU A 142 14.50 4.39 -7.96
C GLU A 142 13.45 4.72 -9.01
N SER A 143 12.24 4.16 -8.87
CA SER A 143 11.16 4.17 -9.87
C SER A 143 10.40 5.49 -9.94
N HIS A 144 9.65 5.66 -11.03
CA HIS A 144 8.75 6.80 -11.21
C HIS A 144 7.51 6.68 -10.31
N GLU A 145 7.05 5.46 -10.06
CA GLU A 145 5.93 5.10 -9.20
C GLU A 145 6.19 5.51 -7.77
N GLU A 146 7.41 5.29 -7.27
CA GLU A 146 7.79 5.68 -5.91
C GLU A 146 7.81 7.20 -5.75
N ALA A 147 8.34 7.92 -6.74
CA ALA A 147 8.31 9.39 -6.72
C ALA A 147 6.86 9.92 -6.74
N GLU A 148 5.97 9.31 -7.52
CA GLU A 148 4.56 9.72 -7.61
C GLU A 148 3.75 9.33 -6.37
N VAL A 149 3.99 8.16 -5.77
CA VAL A 149 3.23 7.73 -4.58
C VAL A 149 3.54 8.62 -3.38
N GLU A 150 4.78 9.09 -3.23
CA GLU A 150 5.16 10.05 -2.18
C GLU A 150 4.43 11.39 -2.34
N MET A 151 4.33 11.91 -3.57
CA MET A 151 3.56 13.13 -3.85
C MET A 151 2.06 12.94 -3.61
N THR A 152 1.54 11.77 -3.97
CA THR A 152 0.14 11.42 -3.75
C THR A 152 -0.17 11.31 -2.25
N LEU A 153 0.73 10.69 -1.49
CA LEU A 153 0.64 10.52 -0.05
C LEU A 153 0.68 11.88 0.68
N ASP A 154 1.57 12.79 0.30
CA ASP A 154 1.62 14.16 0.84
C ASP A 154 0.26 14.86 0.73
N ASN A 155 -0.35 14.79 -0.46
CA ASN A 155 -1.68 15.36 -0.69
C ASN A 155 -2.77 14.68 0.16
N TYR A 156 -2.73 13.35 0.32
CA TYR A 156 -3.69 12.64 1.16
C TYR A 156 -3.54 12.97 2.64
N LEU A 157 -2.30 13.10 3.13
CA LEU A 157 -2.03 13.53 4.49
C LEU A 157 -2.54 14.96 4.73
N ALA A 158 -2.33 15.88 3.79
CA ALA A 158 -2.85 17.24 3.89
C ALA A 158 -4.39 17.27 4.01
N GLN A 159 -5.08 16.46 3.20
CA GLN A 159 -6.54 16.33 3.27
C GLN A 159 -7.01 15.71 4.58
N PHE A 160 -6.32 14.65 5.06
CA PHE A 160 -6.62 14.00 6.33
C PHE A 160 -6.45 14.96 7.52
N MET A 161 -5.32 15.69 7.57
CA MET A 161 -5.07 16.70 8.61
C MET A 161 -6.14 17.79 8.58
N THR A 162 -6.53 18.27 7.40
CA THR A 162 -7.62 19.25 7.24
C THR A 162 -8.96 18.72 7.77
N ALA A 163 -9.26 17.44 7.51
CA ALA A 163 -10.49 16.80 7.99
C ALA A 163 -10.52 16.68 9.53
N LEU A 164 -9.39 16.33 10.16
CA LEU A 164 -9.28 16.30 11.63
C LEU A 164 -9.38 17.71 12.23
N GLU A 165 -8.68 18.68 11.63
CA GLU A 165 -8.65 20.09 12.07
C GLU A 165 -10.01 20.80 11.93
N THR A 166 -10.99 20.18 11.26
CA THR A 166 -12.38 20.69 11.18
C THR A 166 -13.13 20.56 12.51
N ASN A 167 -12.82 19.54 13.32
CA ASN A 167 -13.52 19.27 14.58
C ASN A 167 -12.63 19.49 15.82
N VAL A 168 -11.30 19.45 15.66
CA VAL A 168 -10.33 19.62 16.74
C VAL A 168 -9.39 20.76 16.38
N PRO A 169 -9.14 21.74 17.26
CA PRO A 169 -8.20 22.81 16.96
C PRO A 169 -6.80 22.27 16.67
N LYS A 170 -6.15 22.79 15.63
CA LYS A 170 -4.82 22.33 15.18
C LYS A 170 -3.78 22.24 16.30
N GLN A 171 -3.78 23.20 17.23
CA GLN A 171 -2.82 23.22 18.34
C GLN A 171 -3.01 22.09 19.35
N ASP A 172 -4.16 21.41 19.32
CA ASP A 172 -4.52 20.32 20.23
C ASP A 172 -4.30 18.94 19.59
N ILE A 173 -3.76 18.89 18.35
CA ILE A 173 -3.44 17.64 17.65
C ILE A 173 -1.91 17.47 17.56
N LEU A 174 -1.41 16.33 18.02
CA LEU A 174 -0.02 15.91 17.80
C LEU A 174 0.03 14.86 16.68
N TYR A 175 0.67 15.22 15.56
CA TYR A 175 0.95 14.27 14.48
C TYR A 175 2.33 13.65 14.66
N VAL A 176 2.39 12.32 14.62
CA VAL A 176 3.63 11.54 14.59
C VAL A 176 3.57 10.61 13.38
N LEU A 177 4.49 10.80 12.45
CA LEU A 177 4.65 9.95 11.26
C LEU A 177 5.98 9.21 11.36
N VAL A 178 5.93 7.89 11.20
CA VAL A 178 7.07 6.98 11.21
C VAL A 178 6.87 5.89 10.16
N ALA A 179 7.96 5.23 9.77
CA ALA A 179 7.91 4.00 8.99
C ALA A 179 8.24 2.80 9.90
N ASP A 180 7.61 1.67 9.65
CA ASP A 180 7.91 0.40 10.32
C ASP A 180 9.24 -0.20 9.84
N HIS A 181 9.63 0.08 8.59
CA HIS A 181 10.95 -0.23 8.04
C HIS A 181 11.37 0.73 6.91
N GLY A 182 12.63 0.61 6.48
CA GLY A 182 13.10 1.21 5.24
C GLY A 182 13.01 0.21 4.07
N GLY A 183 13.59 0.59 2.93
CA GLY A 183 13.63 -0.24 1.74
C GLY A 183 15.03 -0.39 1.15
N MET A 184 15.23 -1.39 0.30
CA MET A 184 16.44 -1.54 -0.51
C MET A 184 16.10 -1.49 -2.00
N SER A 185 17.03 -0.96 -2.79
CA SER A 185 16.96 -0.99 -4.25
C SER A 185 16.80 -2.40 -4.80
N LEU A 186 16.24 -2.50 -6.01
CA LEU A 186 16.14 -3.79 -6.71
C LEU A 186 17.53 -4.42 -6.88
N PRO A 187 17.67 -5.75 -6.71
CA PRO A 187 18.96 -6.41 -6.90
C PRO A 187 19.59 -6.15 -8.27
N GLU A 188 18.77 -6.08 -9.33
CA GLU A 188 19.25 -5.81 -10.68
C GLU A 188 19.79 -4.38 -10.84
N TYR A 189 19.13 -3.38 -10.23
CA TYR A 189 19.66 -2.02 -10.16
C TYR A 189 21.02 -1.98 -9.44
N LEU A 190 21.14 -2.67 -8.31
CA LEU A 190 22.40 -2.76 -7.55
C LEU A 190 23.51 -3.44 -8.37
N GLN A 191 23.19 -4.49 -9.13
CA GLN A 191 24.13 -5.15 -10.04
C GLN A 191 24.64 -4.21 -11.13
N GLU A 192 23.76 -3.38 -11.72
CA GLU A 192 24.16 -2.35 -12.69
C GLU A 192 25.11 -1.31 -12.08
N LYS A 193 25.02 -1.08 -10.76
CA LYS A 193 25.97 -0.25 -9.99
C LYS A 193 27.21 -1.00 -9.50
N GLY A 194 27.39 -2.26 -9.88
CA GLY A 194 28.55 -3.07 -9.53
C GLY A 194 28.52 -3.64 -8.11
N ILE A 195 27.34 -3.68 -7.48
CA ILE A 195 27.14 -4.29 -6.15
C ILE A 195 26.70 -5.75 -6.34
N ASP A 196 27.33 -6.66 -5.60
CA ASP A 196 26.94 -8.08 -5.57
C ASP A 196 25.60 -8.25 -4.84
N ALA A 197 24.51 -8.26 -5.61
CA ALA A 197 23.14 -8.40 -5.14
C ALA A 197 22.39 -9.42 -6.00
N HIS A 198 21.52 -10.22 -5.39
CA HIS A 198 20.77 -11.27 -6.09
C HIS A 198 19.38 -11.49 -5.50
N ARG A 199 18.39 -11.76 -6.37
CA ARG A 199 17.10 -12.31 -5.94
C ARG A 199 17.32 -13.72 -5.37
N ARG A 200 16.76 -13.99 -4.19
CA ARG A 200 16.88 -15.30 -3.53
C ARG A 200 15.94 -16.37 -4.07
N GLY A 201 14.99 -16.05 -4.95
CA GLY A 201 14.12 -17.00 -5.66
C GLY A 201 13.69 -18.22 -4.84
N VAL A 202 13.95 -19.43 -5.35
CA VAL A 202 13.64 -20.71 -4.68
C VAL A 202 14.41 -20.86 -3.35
N GLN A 203 15.62 -20.30 -3.22
CA GLN A 203 16.37 -20.35 -1.97
C GLN A 203 15.67 -19.60 -0.84
N ALA A 204 14.92 -18.53 -1.14
CA ALA A 204 14.11 -17.82 -0.13
C ALA A 204 13.03 -18.75 0.46
N LYS A 205 12.33 -19.50 -0.39
CA LYS A 205 11.32 -20.48 0.04
C LYS A 205 11.95 -21.58 0.89
N ILE A 206 13.06 -22.17 0.44
CA ILE A 206 13.79 -23.21 1.18
C ILE A 206 14.23 -22.69 2.55
N PHE A 207 14.78 -21.48 2.62
CA PHE A 207 15.19 -20.86 3.87
C PHE A 207 14.01 -20.64 4.82
N ARG A 208 12.92 -20.05 4.32
CA ARG A 208 11.69 -19.82 5.09
C ARG A 208 11.13 -21.13 5.64
N ASP A 209 11.01 -22.15 4.80
CA ASP A 209 10.44 -23.44 5.19
C ASP A 209 11.34 -24.12 6.24
N SER A 210 12.67 -24.06 6.07
CA SER A 210 13.62 -24.58 7.06
C SER A 210 13.57 -23.81 8.40
N LEU A 211 13.44 -22.48 8.36
CA LEU A 211 13.34 -21.64 9.56
C LEU A 211 12.03 -21.94 10.30
N LYS A 212 10.92 -22.07 9.57
CA LYS A 212 9.62 -22.45 10.11
C LYS A 212 9.71 -23.80 10.84
N THR A 213 10.26 -24.83 10.19
CA THR A 213 10.47 -26.15 10.83
C THR A 213 11.32 -26.04 12.10
N ALA A 214 12.40 -25.27 12.07
CA ALA A 214 13.26 -25.10 13.24
C ALA A 214 12.54 -24.42 14.42
N ILE A 215 11.73 -23.40 14.15
CA ILE A 215 10.96 -22.68 15.19
C ILE A 215 9.89 -23.60 15.79
N LEU A 216 9.13 -24.33 14.97
CA LEU A 216 8.12 -25.28 15.47
C LEU A 216 8.74 -26.34 16.37
N ASN A 217 9.88 -26.91 15.96
CA ASN A 217 10.60 -27.90 16.76
C ASN A 217 11.14 -27.33 18.08
N LYS A 218 11.65 -26.09 18.06
CA LYS A 218 12.26 -25.47 19.25
C LYS A 218 11.22 -24.94 20.24
N CYS A 219 10.18 -24.29 19.75
CA CYS A 219 9.18 -23.61 20.57
C CYS A 219 8.00 -24.54 20.92
N GLN A 220 7.91 -25.74 20.33
CA GLN A 220 6.82 -26.69 20.54
C GLN A 220 5.44 -26.06 20.27
N THR A 221 5.36 -25.19 19.26
CA THR A 221 4.13 -24.49 18.89
C THR A 221 3.47 -25.18 17.69
N SER A 222 2.17 -24.94 17.51
CA SER A 222 1.45 -25.35 16.30
C SER A 222 1.76 -24.43 15.12
N ASP A 223 1.44 -24.90 13.91
CA ASP A 223 1.59 -24.17 12.63
C ASP A 223 0.89 -22.81 12.59
N SER A 224 -0.05 -22.56 13.51
CA SER A 224 -0.87 -21.35 13.61
C SER A 224 -0.11 -20.07 14.00
N LEU A 225 1.19 -20.14 14.27
CA LEU A 225 2.02 -18.98 14.66
C LEU A 225 2.59 -18.21 13.46
N PHE A 226 2.58 -18.81 12.27
CA PHE A 226 3.02 -18.17 11.04
C PHE A 226 1.78 -17.83 10.22
N LEU A 227 1.50 -16.54 10.06
CA LEU A 227 0.51 -16.06 9.10
C LEU A 227 0.95 -16.52 7.69
N ALA A 228 0.01 -17.15 6.98
CA ALA A 228 0.23 -17.74 5.65
C ALA A 228 0.32 -16.67 4.57
#